data_AF-A0A3D5HD69-F1
#
_entry.id   AF-A0A3D5HD69-F1
#
_cell.length_a   1.000
_cell.length_b   1.000
_cell.length_c   1.000
_cell.angle_alpha   90.00
_cell.angle_beta   90.00
_cell.angle_gamma   90.00
#
_symmetry.space_group_name_H-M   'P 1'
#
loop_
_entity.id
_entity.type
_entity.pdbx_description
1 polymer ?
#
loop_
_entity_poly.entity_id
_entity_poly.type
_entity_poly.pdbx_seq_one_letter_code
_entity_poly.pdbx_strand_id
1 'polypeptide(L)'
;MLSIRLLLVTTVFGIAVILADGCKDMGNAPPLPPLSVGQTILNVVVGDSVSQVISGGVAPYSIISNSDPAKVAVAIANSALKVRAVAVGAAAIVVGDNSSPQQTATVNVTVVAAPVSFSGQIQPIFNAGCAVSGCHLPGGSGPMSLATGVSYGNLVGVNATNGPCAGDKRVQPGSAGTSALIKRLEGNCGTRMPIGSSPLSTGQIQLIRDWITQGAQNN
;
A
#
# COMPACT_ATOMS: atom_id res chain seq x y z
N MET A 1 68.27 -57.56 -37.05
CA MET A 1 67.88 -58.35 -35.87
C MET A 1 66.91 -57.47 -35.09
N LEU A 2 65.64 -57.77 -34.87
CA LEU A 2 64.92 -59.03 -34.77
C LEU A 2 63.49 -58.78 -35.29
N SER A 3 62.97 -59.74 -36.05
CA SER A 3 61.65 -59.76 -36.68
C SER A 3 60.63 -60.35 -35.71
N ILE A 4 59.48 -59.71 -35.53
CA ILE A 4 58.26 -60.37 -35.00
C ILE A 4 57.07 -59.98 -35.87
N ARG A 5 56.48 -60.99 -36.50
CA ARG A 5 55.21 -60.97 -37.24
C ARG A 5 54.05 -61.37 -36.31
N LEU A 6 52.83 -61.13 -36.81
CA LEU A 6 51.53 -61.76 -36.45
C LEU A 6 50.79 -61.10 -35.27
N LEU A 7 49.48 -60.76 -35.31
CA LEU A 7 48.32 -61.32 -36.01
C LEU A 7 47.32 -60.21 -36.43
N LEU A 8 46.57 -60.49 -37.50
CA LEU A 8 45.40 -59.76 -37.99
C LEU A 8 44.18 -60.03 -37.07
N VAL A 9 43.44 -58.98 -36.67
CA VAL A 9 42.02 -59.10 -36.29
C VAL A 9 41.26 -57.94 -36.94
N THR A 10 40.53 -58.27 -37.99
CA THR A 10 39.56 -57.40 -38.66
C THR A 10 38.28 -57.33 -37.85
N THR A 11 37.90 -56.14 -37.36
CA THR A 11 36.55 -55.86 -36.90
C THR A 11 35.95 -54.73 -37.73
N VAL A 12 34.96 -55.10 -38.54
CA VAL A 12 34.08 -54.22 -39.31
C VAL A 12 33.19 -53.47 -38.32
N PHE A 13 33.35 -52.16 -38.20
CA PHE A 13 32.34 -51.31 -37.56
C PHE A 13 31.34 -50.85 -38.63
N GLY A 14 30.21 -51.55 -38.69
CA GLY A 14 29.06 -51.15 -39.49
C GLY A 14 28.44 -49.86 -38.95
N ILE A 15 28.14 -48.95 -39.86
CA ILE A 15 27.36 -47.74 -39.61
C ILE A 15 25.93 -48.16 -39.25
N ALA A 16 25.55 -48.01 -37.98
CA ALA A 16 24.16 -48.11 -37.57
C ALA A 16 23.47 -46.76 -37.80
N VAL A 17 22.85 -46.60 -38.97
CA VAL A 17 21.80 -45.58 -39.16
C VAL A 17 20.60 -46.05 -38.33
N ILE A 18 20.44 -45.48 -37.13
CA ILE A 18 19.22 -45.65 -36.35
C ILE A 18 18.16 -44.76 -37.00
N LEU A 19 17.40 -45.34 -37.93
CA LEU A 19 16.09 -44.83 -38.29
C LEU A 19 15.18 -45.07 -37.08
N ALA A 20 15.09 -44.06 -36.21
CA ALA A 20 14.05 -44.03 -35.20
C ALA A 20 12.72 -43.69 -35.89
N ASP A 21 12.07 -44.74 -36.42
CA ASP A 21 10.63 -44.76 -36.69
C ASP A 21 9.89 -44.79 -35.35
N GLY A 22 9.96 -43.67 -34.62
CA GLY A 22 9.10 -43.39 -33.49
C GLY A 22 7.88 -42.64 -33.98
N CYS A 23 6.70 -43.28 -33.89
CA CYS A 23 5.40 -42.68 -34.16
C CYS A 23 5.33 -41.26 -33.59
N LYS A 24 5.33 -40.27 -34.47
CA LYS A 24 5.12 -38.87 -34.15
C LYS A 24 3.67 -38.74 -33.72
N ASP A 25 3.41 -38.84 -32.43
CA ASP A 25 2.14 -38.49 -31.84
C ASP A 25 1.81 -37.05 -32.30
N MET A 26 0.88 -36.93 -33.24
CA MET A 26 0.32 -35.65 -33.66
C MET A 26 -0.71 -35.14 -32.63
N GLY A 27 -0.71 -35.74 -31.43
CA GLY A 27 -1.47 -35.31 -30.27
C GLY A 27 -1.22 -33.82 -30.01
N ASN A 28 -2.33 -33.08 -29.94
CA ASN A 28 -2.34 -31.65 -29.70
C ASN A 28 -1.35 -31.30 -28.57
N ALA A 29 -0.56 -30.24 -28.79
CA ALA A 29 0.29 -29.70 -27.75
C ALA A 29 -0.52 -29.51 -26.45
N PRO A 30 0.06 -29.78 -25.27
CA PRO A 30 -0.63 -29.58 -24.00
C PRO A 30 -1.27 -28.19 -23.95
N PRO A 31 -2.53 -28.06 -23.47
CA PRO A 31 -3.18 -26.77 -23.40
C PRO A 31 -2.35 -25.81 -22.56
N LEU A 32 -2.19 -24.58 -23.06
CA LEU A 32 -1.43 -23.56 -22.37
C LEU A 32 -2.04 -23.31 -20.98
N PRO A 33 -1.21 -23.12 -19.93
CA PRO A 33 -1.71 -22.76 -18.61
C PRO A 33 -2.51 -21.44 -18.68
N PRO A 34 -3.57 -21.27 -17.88
CA PRO A 34 -4.37 -20.07 -17.90
C PRO A 34 -3.56 -18.83 -17.49
N LEU A 35 -3.86 -17.67 -18.08
CA LEU A 35 -3.27 -16.41 -17.66
C LEU A 35 -3.63 -16.13 -16.20
N SER A 36 -2.62 -15.78 -15.39
CA SER A 36 -2.78 -15.49 -13.98
C SER A 36 -1.86 -14.36 -13.53
N VAL A 37 -2.29 -13.69 -12.46
CA VAL A 37 -1.58 -12.62 -11.75
C VAL A 37 -1.43 -13.01 -10.29
N GLY A 38 -0.33 -12.61 -9.65
CA GLY A 38 -0.01 -13.05 -8.28
C GLY A 38 -1.14 -12.86 -7.27
N GLN A 39 -1.84 -11.72 -7.32
CA GLN A 39 -3.03 -11.45 -6.52
C GLN A 39 -4.08 -10.74 -7.37
N THR A 40 -5.33 -11.18 -7.25
CA THR A 40 -6.50 -10.56 -7.91
C THR A 40 -7.10 -9.41 -7.10
N ILE A 41 -6.72 -9.26 -5.83
CA ILE A 41 -7.12 -8.17 -4.94
C ILE A 41 -5.86 -7.56 -4.32
N LEU A 42 -5.67 -6.26 -4.48
CA LEU A 42 -4.59 -5.50 -3.85
C LEU A 42 -5.16 -4.40 -2.98
N ASN A 43 -4.68 -4.30 -1.74
CA ASN A 43 -4.89 -3.15 -0.87
C ASN A 43 -3.55 -2.45 -0.70
N VAL A 44 -3.44 -1.22 -1.23
CA VAL A 44 -2.18 -0.47 -1.28
C VAL A 44 -2.36 0.91 -0.69
N VAL A 45 -1.32 1.44 -0.06
CA VAL A 45 -1.35 2.79 0.53
C VAL A 45 -0.94 3.81 -0.53
N VAL A 46 -1.55 5.00 -0.53
CA VAL A 46 -1.15 6.11 -1.41
C VAL A 46 0.37 6.34 -1.29
N GLY A 47 1.05 6.38 -2.44
CA GLY A 47 2.50 6.56 -2.54
C GLY A 47 3.27 5.24 -2.73
N ASP A 48 2.70 4.10 -2.32
CA ASP A 48 3.36 2.80 -2.44
C ASP A 48 3.34 2.26 -3.87
N SER A 49 4.23 1.30 -4.12
CA SER A 49 4.27 0.52 -5.36
C SER A 49 4.40 -0.97 -5.06
N VAL A 50 3.65 -1.77 -5.79
CA VAL A 50 3.62 -3.24 -5.68
C VAL A 50 3.93 -3.84 -7.05
N SER A 51 4.70 -4.92 -7.08
CA SER A 51 4.97 -5.68 -8.30
C SER A 51 4.29 -7.05 -8.20
N GLN A 52 3.44 -7.37 -9.17
CA GLN A 52 2.78 -8.67 -9.31
C GLN A 52 3.44 -9.45 -10.43
N VAL A 53 3.65 -10.74 -10.21
CA VAL A 53 4.10 -11.65 -11.28
C VAL A 53 2.89 -12.00 -12.15
N ILE A 54 3.07 -11.92 -13.46
CA ILE A 54 2.17 -12.44 -14.48
C ILE A 54 2.71 -13.81 -14.90
N SER A 55 1.84 -14.80 -14.99
CA SER A 55 2.21 -16.18 -15.35
C SER A 55 1.13 -16.85 -16.20
N GLY A 56 1.49 -17.94 -16.86
CA GLY A 56 0.61 -18.61 -17.81
C GLY A 56 0.36 -17.80 -19.09
N GLY A 57 -0.60 -18.24 -19.89
CA GLY A 57 -0.92 -17.63 -21.18
C GLY A 57 0.26 -17.60 -22.17
N VAL A 58 0.20 -16.68 -23.12
CA VAL A 58 1.26 -16.43 -24.12
C VAL A 58 1.84 -15.04 -23.96
N ALA A 59 3.14 -14.92 -23.65
CA ALA A 59 3.83 -13.63 -23.67
C ALA A 59 3.95 -13.08 -25.12
N PRO A 60 4.04 -11.76 -25.33
CA PRO A 60 4.11 -10.69 -24.34
C PRO A 60 2.76 -10.36 -23.69
N TYR A 61 2.81 -9.85 -22.45
CA TYR A 61 1.62 -9.39 -21.73
C TYR A 61 1.38 -7.89 -21.96
N SER A 62 0.12 -7.47 -21.92
CA SER A 62 -0.29 -6.09 -22.13
C SER A 62 -1.36 -5.65 -21.13
N ILE A 63 -1.42 -4.34 -20.85
CA ILE A 63 -2.52 -3.74 -20.08
C ILE A 63 -3.66 -3.50 -21.07
N ILE A 64 -4.77 -4.21 -20.88
CA ILE A 64 -5.98 -4.06 -21.69
C ILE A 64 -6.79 -2.86 -21.24
N SER A 65 -6.92 -2.68 -19.92
CA SER A 65 -7.60 -1.51 -19.37
C SER A 65 -7.16 -1.18 -17.95
N ASN A 66 -7.36 0.09 -17.59
CA ASN A 66 -7.27 0.61 -16.22
C ASN A 66 -8.48 1.51 -16.01
N SER A 67 -9.37 1.12 -15.10
CA SER A 67 -10.64 1.83 -14.90
C SER A 67 -10.46 3.23 -14.31
N ASP A 68 -9.37 3.50 -13.59
CA ASP A 68 -9.11 4.82 -13.00
C ASP A 68 -7.60 5.11 -12.87
N PRO A 69 -6.95 5.65 -13.93
CA PRO A 69 -5.54 5.99 -13.91
C PRO A 69 -5.19 7.15 -12.96
N ALA A 70 -6.17 7.91 -12.46
CA ALA A 70 -5.93 8.94 -11.46
C ALA A 70 -5.72 8.34 -10.05
N LYS A 71 -6.16 7.10 -9.82
CA LYS A 71 -5.97 6.37 -8.55
C LYS A 71 -4.81 5.40 -8.61
N VAL A 72 -4.65 4.71 -9.73
CA VAL A 72 -3.67 3.64 -9.88
C VAL A 72 -2.92 3.81 -11.19
N ALA A 73 -1.60 3.98 -11.12
CA ALA A 73 -0.73 3.95 -12.29
C ALA A 73 -0.17 2.54 -12.46
N VAL A 74 -0.14 2.04 -13.70
CA VAL A 74 0.33 0.68 -14.01
C VAL A 74 1.33 0.66 -15.14
N ALA A 75 2.25 -0.29 -15.09
CA ALA A 75 3.17 -0.61 -16.19
C ALA A 75 3.46 -2.11 -16.20
N ILE A 76 3.68 -2.68 -17.38
CA ILE A 76 4.18 -4.05 -17.52
C ILE A 76 5.63 -4.01 -18.02
N ALA A 77 6.50 -4.77 -17.37
CA ALA A 77 7.86 -5.02 -17.83
C ALA A 77 8.10 -6.53 -17.79
N ASN A 78 8.27 -7.15 -18.97
CA ASN A 78 8.32 -8.61 -19.11
C ASN A 78 7.08 -9.26 -18.46
N SER A 79 7.30 -10.13 -17.47
CA SER A 79 6.24 -10.81 -16.71
C SER A 79 5.90 -10.12 -15.39
N ALA A 80 6.21 -8.83 -15.23
CA ALA A 80 5.93 -8.08 -14.00
C ALA A 80 4.93 -6.94 -14.27
N LEU A 81 3.75 -7.02 -13.63
CA LEU A 81 2.82 -5.91 -13.51
C LEU A 81 3.23 -5.04 -12.33
N LYS A 82 3.69 -3.82 -12.60
CA LYS A 82 3.97 -2.79 -11.60
C LYS A 82 2.72 -1.95 -11.38
N VAL A 83 2.28 -1.86 -10.14
CA VAL A 83 1.11 -1.11 -9.69
C VAL A 83 1.59 -0.03 -8.71
N ARG A 84 1.31 1.24 -9.01
CA ARG A 84 1.63 2.38 -8.13
C ARG A 84 0.34 3.05 -7.68
N ALA A 85 0.20 3.23 -6.37
CA ALA A 85 -0.90 3.93 -5.74
C ALA A 85 -0.71 5.45 -5.87
N VAL A 86 -1.62 6.12 -6.56
CA VAL A 86 -1.56 7.57 -6.84
C VAL A 86 -2.44 8.36 -5.88
N ALA A 87 -3.69 7.93 -5.69
CA ALA A 87 -4.65 8.59 -4.83
C ALA A 87 -5.69 7.61 -4.28
N VAL A 88 -6.31 7.95 -3.14
CA VAL A 88 -7.34 7.13 -2.50
C VAL A 88 -8.51 6.88 -3.46
N GLY A 89 -8.93 5.62 -3.55
CA GLY A 89 -9.98 5.17 -4.46
C GLY A 89 -9.84 3.68 -4.80
N ALA A 90 -10.55 3.24 -5.83
CA ALA A 90 -10.43 1.88 -6.34
C ALA A 90 -10.27 1.89 -7.87
N ALA A 91 -9.55 0.91 -8.40
CA ALA A 91 -9.42 0.69 -9.84
C ALA A 91 -9.39 -0.81 -10.16
N ALA A 92 -9.92 -1.19 -11.31
CA ALA A 92 -9.78 -2.51 -11.89
C ALA A 92 -8.77 -2.45 -13.05
N ILE A 93 -7.74 -3.30 -12.98
CA ILE A 93 -6.71 -3.43 -14.00
C ILE A 93 -6.91 -4.75 -14.72
N VAL A 94 -7.09 -4.71 -16.04
CA VAL A 94 -7.20 -5.91 -16.86
C VAL A 94 -5.89 -6.11 -17.61
N VAL A 95 -5.24 -7.25 -17.37
CA VAL A 95 -4.04 -7.71 -18.08
C VAL A 95 -4.47 -8.74 -19.11
N GLY A 96 -3.89 -8.69 -20.31
CA GLY A 96 -4.12 -9.66 -21.37
C GLY A 96 -2.82 -10.28 -21.84
N ASP A 97 -2.91 -11.51 -22.35
CA ASP A 97 -1.82 -12.20 -23.01
C ASP A 97 -1.87 -11.99 -24.54
N ASN A 98 -1.03 -12.70 -25.29
CA ASN A 98 -0.95 -12.64 -26.75
C ASN A 98 -1.56 -13.88 -27.43
N SER A 99 -2.46 -14.62 -26.77
CA SER A 99 -3.11 -15.79 -27.39
C SER A 99 -4.30 -15.39 -28.27
N SER A 100 -4.79 -16.34 -29.07
CA SER A 100 -6.02 -16.21 -29.85
C SER A 100 -6.90 -17.45 -29.62
N PRO A 101 -8.03 -17.35 -28.89
CA PRO A 101 -8.57 -16.15 -28.26
C PRO A 101 -7.68 -15.61 -27.13
N GLN A 102 -7.69 -14.30 -26.90
CA GLN A 102 -6.90 -13.64 -25.86
C GLN A 102 -7.43 -14.02 -24.47
N GLN A 103 -6.53 -14.43 -23.58
CA GLN A 103 -6.85 -14.62 -22.17
C GLN A 103 -6.63 -13.31 -21.40
N THR A 104 -7.46 -13.08 -20.39
CA THR A 104 -7.37 -11.90 -19.52
C THR A 104 -7.40 -12.26 -18.04
N ALA A 105 -6.75 -11.44 -17.22
CA ALA A 105 -6.76 -11.53 -15.77
C ALA A 105 -7.01 -10.14 -15.18
N THR A 106 -7.87 -10.06 -14.17
CA THR A 106 -8.24 -8.80 -13.53
C THR A 106 -7.63 -8.68 -12.14
N VAL A 107 -7.06 -7.51 -11.84
CA VAL A 107 -6.60 -7.11 -10.52
C VAL A 107 -7.47 -5.95 -10.03
N ASN A 108 -8.19 -6.18 -8.95
CA ASN A 108 -8.94 -5.14 -8.23
C ASN A 108 -8.02 -4.49 -7.20
N VAL A 109 -7.75 -3.20 -7.37
CA VAL A 109 -6.85 -2.42 -6.52
C VAL A 109 -7.67 -1.44 -5.70
N THR A 110 -7.57 -1.53 -4.38
CA THR A 110 -8.06 -0.51 -3.45
C THR A 110 -6.88 0.28 -2.92
N VAL A 111 -6.92 1.60 -3.11
CA VAL A 111 -5.93 2.53 -2.60
C VAL A 111 -6.47 3.22 -1.36
N VAL A 112 -5.77 3.08 -0.24
CA VAL A 112 -6.12 3.69 1.05
C VAL A 112 -5.17 4.84 1.40
N ALA A 113 -5.63 5.77 2.23
CA ALA A 113 -4.81 6.89 2.68
C ALA A 113 -3.61 6.40 3.50
N ALA A 114 -2.49 7.12 3.43
CA ALA A 114 -1.36 6.87 4.30
C ALA A 114 -1.73 7.10 5.77
N PRO A 115 -1.24 6.25 6.70
CA PRO A 115 -1.44 6.45 8.11
C PRO A 115 -0.75 7.75 8.55
N VAL A 116 -1.48 8.61 9.24
CA VAL A 116 -0.93 9.83 9.83
C VAL A 116 -0.13 9.45 11.07
N SER A 117 1.14 9.85 11.12
CA SER A 117 2.03 9.60 12.26
C SER A 117 1.75 10.60 13.38
N PHE A 118 1.43 10.10 14.57
CA PHE A 118 1.28 10.97 15.74
C PHE A 118 2.59 11.71 16.04
N SER A 119 3.69 10.96 16.16
CA SER A 119 4.99 11.52 16.55
C SER A 119 5.58 12.41 15.46
N GLY A 120 5.43 12.03 14.18
CA GLY A 120 6.01 12.72 13.04
C GLY A 120 5.18 13.88 12.49
N GLN A 121 3.85 13.87 12.68
CA GLN A 121 2.96 14.86 12.03
C GLN A 121 2.05 15.60 13.01
N ILE A 122 1.51 14.95 14.04
CA ILE A 122 0.57 15.58 14.98
C ILE A 122 1.29 16.30 16.12
N GLN A 123 2.25 15.65 16.76
CA GLN A 123 3.01 16.24 17.87
C GLN A 123 3.74 17.54 17.46
N PRO A 124 4.34 17.66 16.28
CA PRO A 124 4.93 18.93 15.83
C PRO A 124 3.91 20.08 15.76
N ILE A 125 2.67 19.80 15.35
CA ILE A 125 1.59 20.80 15.34
C ILE A 125 1.27 21.25 16.77
N PHE A 126 1.17 20.30 17.72
CA PHE A 126 0.96 20.64 19.13
C PHE A 126 2.12 21.44 19.71
N ASN A 127 3.36 21.06 19.43
CA ASN A 127 4.55 21.77 19.89
C ASN A 127 4.56 23.23 19.41
N ALA A 128 4.20 23.47 18.14
CA ALA A 128 4.24 24.80 17.54
C ALA A 128 3.09 25.70 18.00
N GLY A 129 1.89 25.15 18.18
CA GLY A 129 0.67 25.95 18.36
C GLY A 129 -0.05 25.80 19.71
N CYS A 130 0.31 24.82 20.54
CA CYS A 130 -0.49 24.48 21.72
C CYS A 130 0.37 24.33 22.99
N ALA A 131 1.42 23.50 22.91
CA ALA A 131 2.37 23.23 23.98
C ALA A 131 3.39 24.37 24.12
N VAL A 132 2.87 25.58 24.30
CA VAL A 132 3.64 26.81 24.53
C VAL A 132 3.53 27.24 25.99
N SER A 133 4.49 28.02 26.45
CA SER A 133 4.56 28.50 27.83
C SER A 133 3.26 29.22 28.24
N GLY A 134 2.74 28.88 29.43
CA GLY A 134 1.49 29.44 29.96
C GLY A 134 0.18 28.84 29.40
N CYS A 135 0.25 27.97 28.39
CA CYS A 135 -0.93 27.34 27.78
C CYS A 135 -0.99 25.83 28.08
N HIS A 136 -0.60 24.97 27.13
CA HIS A 136 -0.63 23.51 27.30
C HIS A 136 0.75 22.88 27.55
N LEU A 137 1.60 23.58 28.29
CA LEU A 137 2.76 23.00 28.96
C LEU A 137 2.44 22.70 30.43
N PRO A 138 3.24 21.89 31.13
CA PRO A 138 3.08 21.70 32.57
C PRO A 138 3.04 23.05 33.29
N GLY A 139 2.01 23.25 34.14
CA GLY A 139 1.80 24.51 34.87
C GLY A 139 1.14 25.64 34.04
N GLY A 140 0.78 25.40 32.78
CA GLY A 140 0.02 26.35 31.98
C GLY A 140 -1.49 26.34 32.29
N SER A 141 -2.22 27.27 31.68
CA SER A 141 -3.67 27.45 31.87
C SER A 141 -4.53 26.32 31.29
N GLY A 142 -3.96 25.44 30.47
CA GLY A 142 -4.65 24.29 29.91
C GLY A 142 -4.91 23.20 30.96
N PRO A 143 -6.03 22.46 30.89
CA PRO A 143 -6.34 21.40 31.86
C PRO A 143 -5.44 20.16 31.73
N MET A 144 -4.53 20.15 30.74
CA MET A 144 -3.54 19.10 30.51
C MET A 144 -2.35 19.65 29.72
N SER A 145 -1.22 18.96 29.85
CA SER A 145 -0.05 19.20 29.01
C SER A 145 -0.18 18.47 27.67
N LEU A 146 0.16 19.17 26.59
CA LEU A 146 0.32 18.65 25.23
C LEU A 146 1.80 18.57 24.82
N ALA A 147 2.71 18.66 25.79
CA ALA A 147 4.13 18.48 25.55
C ALA A 147 4.44 17.08 24.99
N THR A 148 5.54 17.00 24.25
CA THR A 148 6.06 15.74 23.72
C THR A 148 6.24 14.72 24.85
N GLY A 149 5.85 13.47 24.61
CA GLY A 149 5.95 12.37 25.58
C GLY A 149 4.74 12.20 26.50
N VAL A 150 3.90 13.24 26.70
CA VAL A 150 2.72 13.16 27.60
C VAL A 150 1.40 13.44 26.90
N SER A 151 1.41 14.16 25.79
CA SER A 151 0.24 14.58 25.01
C SER A 151 -0.69 13.44 24.63
N TYR A 152 -0.18 12.33 24.09
CA TYR A 152 -0.99 11.20 23.62
C TYR A 152 -1.84 10.63 24.75
N GLY A 153 -1.21 10.26 25.87
CA GLY A 153 -1.88 9.70 27.04
C GLY A 153 -2.86 10.67 27.70
N ASN A 154 -2.63 11.99 27.57
CA ASN A 154 -3.55 13.01 28.06
C ASN A 154 -4.77 13.23 27.16
N LEU A 155 -4.72 12.79 25.90
CA LEU A 155 -5.74 13.07 24.90
C LEU A 155 -6.57 11.84 24.53
N VAL A 156 -5.92 10.77 24.11
CA VAL A 156 -6.58 9.68 23.38
C VAL A 156 -7.39 8.80 24.34
N GLY A 157 -8.70 8.71 24.11
CA GLY A 157 -9.62 7.94 24.93
C GLY A 157 -9.92 8.55 26.31
N VAL A 158 -9.34 9.71 26.64
CA VAL A 158 -9.53 10.39 27.93
C VAL A 158 -10.78 11.27 27.89
N ASN A 159 -11.61 11.21 28.93
CA ASN A 159 -12.79 12.07 29.05
C ASN A 159 -12.37 13.54 29.24
N ALA A 160 -13.06 14.45 28.55
CA ALA A 160 -13.11 15.83 28.96
C ALA A 160 -14.03 15.91 30.19
N THR A 161 -13.46 16.19 31.36
CA THR A 161 -14.20 16.24 32.63
C THR A 161 -14.65 17.65 33.00
N ASN A 162 -14.05 18.67 32.38
CA ASN A 162 -14.26 20.08 32.72
C ASN A 162 -14.34 20.92 31.44
N GLY A 163 -14.99 22.07 31.56
CA GLY A 163 -15.10 23.04 30.47
C GLY A 163 -16.23 22.72 29.47
N PRO A 164 -16.28 23.45 28.35
CA PRO A 164 -17.44 23.47 27.45
C PRO A 164 -17.67 22.15 26.72
N CYS A 165 -16.68 21.25 26.65
CA CYS A 165 -16.80 19.94 26.00
C CYS A 165 -16.88 18.81 27.02
N ALA A 166 -17.23 19.10 28.27
CA ALA A 166 -17.38 18.09 29.29
C ALA A 166 -18.41 17.03 28.84
N GLY A 167 -18.04 15.75 28.99
CA GLY A 167 -18.84 14.60 28.52
C GLY A 167 -18.34 13.98 27.21
N ASP A 168 -17.60 14.72 26.38
CA ASP A 168 -16.92 14.14 25.20
C ASP A 168 -15.60 13.45 25.60
N LYS A 169 -15.06 12.62 24.71
CA LYS A 169 -13.62 12.32 24.75
C LYS A 169 -12.82 13.51 24.23
N ARG A 170 -11.68 13.78 24.86
CA ARG A 170 -10.68 14.74 24.36
C ARG A 170 -10.29 14.40 22.93
N VAL A 171 -9.93 13.14 22.70
CA VAL A 171 -9.86 12.49 21.39
C VAL A 171 -10.60 11.16 21.46
N GLN A 172 -11.64 10.98 20.65
CA GLN A 172 -12.34 9.73 20.42
C GLN A 172 -11.76 9.04 19.18
N PRO A 173 -10.98 7.95 19.33
CA PRO A 173 -10.49 7.18 18.19
C PRO A 173 -11.62 6.82 17.22
N GLY A 174 -11.37 7.01 15.93
CA GLY A 174 -12.32 6.72 14.85
C GLY A 174 -13.41 7.78 14.65
N SER A 175 -13.51 8.79 15.51
CA SER A 175 -14.59 9.79 15.43
C SER A 175 -14.08 11.21 15.68
N ALA A 176 -13.52 11.80 14.62
CA ALA A 176 -13.01 13.18 14.67
C ALA A 176 -14.11 14.20 15.01
N GLY A 177 -15.33 14.02 14.47
CA GLY A 177 -16.45 14.95 14.71
C GLY A 177 -16.98 14.98 16.14
N THR A 178 -16.81 13.89 16.90
CA THR A 178 -17.23 13.82 18.31
C THR A 178 -16.11 14.17 19.28
N SER A 179 -14.87 14.29 18.80
CA SER A 179 -13.70 14.59 19.62
C SER A 179 -13.67 16.06 20.05
N ALA A 180 -13.54 16.31 21.36
CA ALA A 180 -13.46 17.67 21.89
C ALA A 180 -12.31 18.47 21.28
N LEU A 181 -11.15 17.84 21.00
CA LEU A 181 -10.02 18.50 20.34
C LEU A 181 -10.44 19.23 19.06
N ILE A 182 -11.17 18.55 18.17
CA ILE A 182 -11.64 19.12 16.90
C ILE A 182 -12.67 20.23 17.16
N LYS A 183 -13.64 19.98 18.05
CA LYS A 183 -14.64 20.99 18.41
C LYS A 183 -13.99 22.27 18.96
N ARG A 184 -12.89 22.15 19.71
CA ARG A 184 -12.11 23.28 20.23
C ARG A 184 -11.33 24.01 19.14
N LEU A 185 -10.73 23.29 18.19
CA LEU A 185 -9.99 23.88 17.06
C LEU A 185 -10.93 24.64 16.10
N GLU A 186 -12.15 24.13 15.92
CA GLU A 186 -13.17 24.72 15.05
C GLU A 186 -14.02 25.81 15.75
N GLY A 187 -13.90 25.95 17.09
CA GLY A 187 -14.68 26.92 17.87
C GLY A 187 -16.13 26.49 18.14
N ASN A 188 -16.46 25.22 17.88
CA ASN A 188 -17.80 24.64 18.08
C ASN A 188 -18.07 24.27 19.55
N CYS A 189 -17.12 24.50 20.45
CA CYS A 189 -17.22 24.14 21.86
C CYS A 189 -16.40 25.10 22.74
N GLY A 190 -17.03 26.21 23.15
CA GLY A 190 -16.39 27.33 23.84
C GLY A 190 -15.32 28.04 22.99
N THR A 191 -14.43 28.80 23.63
CA THR A 191 -13.43 29.59 22.89
C THR A 191 -12.52 28.72 22.02
N ARG A 192 -12.37 29.12 20.76
CA ARG A 192 -11.51 28.47 19.76
C ARG A 192 -10.07 28.39 20.25
N MET A 193 -9.46 27.22 20.13
CA MET A 193 -8.03 26.99 20.36
C MET A 193 -7.21 27.00 19.05
N PRO A 194 -5.99 27.58 19.05
CA PRO A 194 -5.35 28.25 20.18
C PRO A 194 -5.94 29.65 20.45
N ILE A 195 -5.99 30.03 21.73
CA ILE A 195 -6.58 31.30 22.18
C ILE A 195 -5.60 32.45 21.93
N GLY A 196 -6.11 33.58 21.45
CA GLY A 196 -5.31 34.81 21.31
C GLY A 196 -4.26 34.76 20.20
N SER A 197 -4.23 33.69 19.41
CA SER A 197 -3.35 33.52 18.27
C SER A 197 -4.13 33.21 16.99
N SER A 198 -3.40 33.18 15.87
CA SER A 198 -3.94 32.69 14.60
C SER A 198 -4.48 31.27 14.75
N PRO A 199 -5.58 30.93 14.03
CA PRO A 199 -6.03 29.55 13.88
C PRO A 199 -4.92 28.65 13.34
N LEU A 200 -5.01 27.35 13.62
CA LEU A 200 -4.33 26.36 12.78
C LEU A 200 -4.86 26.45 11.34
N SER A 201 -4.01 26.13 10.37
CA SER A 201 -4.45 26.07 8.98
C SER A 201 -5.46 24.95 8.77
N THR A 202 -6.31 25.07 7.75
CA THR A 202 -7.26 24.02 7.37
C THR A 202 -6.55 22.68 7.14
N GLY A 203 -5.34 22.69 6.57
CA GLY A 203 -4.54 21.48 6.36
C GLY A 203 -4.08 20.83 7.67
N GLN A 204 -3.68 21.62 8.68
CA GLN A 204 -3.29 21.09 10.00
C GLN A 204 -4.50 20.51 10.74
N ILE A 205 -5.65 21.18 10.69
CA ILE A 205 -6.89 20.66 11.30
C ILE A 205 -7.31 19.37 10.59
N GLN A 206 -7.25 19.33 9.25
CA GLN A 206 -7.56 18.13 8.49
C GLN A 206 -6.60 16.98 8.84
N LEU A 207 -5.31 17.24 9.00
CA LEU A 207 -4.34 16.21 9.39
C LEU A 207 -4.65 15.61 10.78
N ILE A 208 -5.07 16.44 11.74
CA ILE A 208 -5.54 15.98 13.05
C ILE A 208 -6.84 15.17 12.90
N ARG A 209 -7.78 15.62 12.06
CA ARG A 209 -9.02 14.87 11.77
C ARG A 209 -8.73 13.51 11.17
N ASP A 210 -7.81 13.43 10.22
CA ASP A 210 -7.41 12.20 9.55
C ASP A 210 -6.77 11.24 10.55
N TRP A 211 -5.82 11.71 11.36
CA TRP A 211 -5.23 10.93 12.46
C TRP A 211 -6.28 10.34 13.40
N ILE A 212 -7.25 11.17 13.86
CA ILE A 212 -8.31 10.68 14.74
C ILE A 212 -9.20 9.66 14.03
N THR A 213 -9.60 9.94 12.78
CA THR A 213 -10.45 9.06 11.97
C THR A 213 -9.79 7.72 11.70
N GLN A 214 -8.46 7.69 11.54
CA GLN A 214 -7.65 6.48 11.39
C GLN A 214 -7.42 5.73 12.72
N GLY A 215 -8.11 6.12 13.79
CA GLY A 215 -8.03 5.45 15.10
C GLY A 215 -7.04 6.08 16.07
N ALA A 216 -6.53 7.28 15.79
CA ALA A 216 -5.64 8.04 16.67
C ALA A 216 -4.43 7.23 17.14
N GLN A 217 -3.72 6.57 16.23
CA GLN A 217 -2.58 5.69 16.56
C GLN A 217 -1.41 6.45 17.20
N ASN A 218 -0.63 5.78 18.06
CA ASN A 218 0.63 6.32 18.61
C ASN A 218 1.82 5.77 17.82
N ASN A 219 2.10 6.38 16.67
CA ASN A 219 3.06 5.90 15.66
C ASN A 219 4.05 6.96 15.20
#